data_AF-A0A8X6TTB9-F1
#
_entry.id   AF-A0A8X6TTB9-F1
#
_cell.length_a   1.000
_cell.length_b   1.000
_cell.length_c   1.000
_cell.angle_alpha   90.00
_cell.angle_beta   90.00
_cell.angle_gamma   90.00
#
_symmetry.space_group_name_H-M   'P 1'
#
loop_
_entity.id
_entity.type
_entity.pdbx_description
1 polymer ?
#
loop_
_entity_poly.entity_id
_entity_poly.type
_entity_poly.pdbx_seq_one_letter_code
_entity_poly.pdbx_strand_id
1 'polypeptide(L)'
;MHNKIEFLPDDIFSDMPQLAHIVLSSNRISILKESILKGFKHSDMLDIYDNPINCGCELQWIVQGINFRISGECQKPEFQKGKRIEDLRPNDFEFC
;
A
#
# COMPACT_ATOMS: atom_id res chain seq x y z
N MET A 1 16.11 -10.11 -4.61
CA MET A 1 15.28 -11.00 -5.46
C MET A 1 14.24 -10.11 -6.12
N HIS A 2 14.13 -10.09 -7.45
CA HIS A 2 13.12 -9.30 -8.15
C HIS A 2 11.95 -10.23 -8.53
N ASN A 3 10.79 -10.00 -7.93
CA ASN A 3 9.55 -10.66 -8.35
C ASN A 3 8.79 -9.72 -9.30
N LYS A 4 7.91 -10.29 -10.13
CA LYS A 4 7.11 -9.52 -11.11
C LYS A 4 5.65 -9.45 -10.68
N ILE A 5 5.40 -9.36 -9.38
CA ILE A 5 4.04 -9.29 -8.86
C ILE A 5 3.47 -7.93 -9.24
N GLU A 6 2.41 -7.95 -10.06
CA GLU A 6 1.68 -6.76 -10.52
C GLU A 6 0.36 -6.61 -9.77
N PHE A 7 -0.25 -7.73 -9.39
CA PHE A 7 -1.55 -7.79 -8.72
C PHE A 7 -1.49 -8.77 -7.56
N LEU A 8 -2.13 -8.38 -6.46
CA LEU A 8 -2.40 -9.26 -5.33
C LEU A 8 -3.89 -9.61 -5.36
N PRO A 9 -4.26 -10.89 -5.20
CA PRO A 9 -5.65 -11.28 -4.99
C PRO A 9 -6.25 -10.56 -3.78
N ASP A 10 -7.54 -10.27 -3.86
CA ASP A 10 -8.31 -9.79 -2.71
C ASP A 10 -8.23 -10.81 -1.57
N ASP A 11 -8.23 -10.35 -0.33
CA ASP A 11 -8.27 -11.17 0.88
C ASP A 11 -7.11 -12.19 1.01
N ILE A 12 -6.02 -12.06 0.23
CA ILE A 12 -4.92 -13.04 0.20
C ILE A 12 -4.31 -13.33 1.58
N PHE A 13 -4.36 -12.37 2.50
CA PHE A 13 -3.81 -12.48 3.86
C PHE A 13 -4.85 -12.83 4.94
N SER A 14 -6.13 -12.97 4.58
CA SER A 14 -7.22 -13.16 5.55
C SER A 14 -7.10 -14.44 6.39
N ASP A 15 -6.54 -15.52 5.82
CA ASP A 15 -6.35 -16.80 6.52
C ASP A 15 -4.94 -16.96 7.13
N MET A 16 -4.20 -15.86 7.30
CA MET A 16 -2.84 -15.86 7.85
C MET A 16 -2.78 -15.13 9.22
N PRO A 17 -3.38 -15.68 10.29
CA PRO A 17 -3.58 -14.96 11.56
C PRO A 17 -2.29 -14.62 12.33
N GLN A 18 -1.17 -15.27 11.97
CA GLN A 18 0.16 -15.08 12.56
C GLN A 18 1.08 -14.21 11.68
N LEU A 19 0.60 -13.73 10.54
CA LEU A 19 1.38 -12.89 9.64
C LEU A 19 1.57 -11.52 10.28
N ALA A 20 2.82 -11.07 10.37
CA ALA A 20 3.17 -9.80 11.01
C ALA A 20 4.03 -8.89 10.12
N HIS A 21 4.79 -9.46 9.17
CA HIS A 21 5.70 -8.70 8.31
C HIS A 21 5.62 -9.22 6.88
N ILE A 22 5.28 -8.34 5.96
CA ILE A 22 5.13 -8.64 4.54
C ILE A 22 6.06 -7.70 3.77
N VAL A 23 6.99 -8.30 3.04
CA VAL A 23 7.96 -7.56 2.21
C VAL A 23 7.64 -7.84 0.75
N LEU A 24 7.09 -6.84 0.08
CA LEU A 24 6.77 -6.83 -1.35
C LEU A 24 7.61 -5.79 -2.10
N SER A 25 8.69 -5.31 -1.50
CA SER A 25 9.58 -4.36 -2.15
C SER A 25 10.21 -4.94 -3.42
N SER A 26 10.59 -4.06 -4.37
CA SER A 26 11.17 -4.44 -5.66
C SER A 26 10.26 -5.35 -6.51
N ASN A 27 8.96 -5.03 -6.56
CA ASN A 27 7.96 -5.67 -7.43
C ASN A 27 7.42 -4.67 -8.48
N ARG A 28 6.23 -4.93 -9.05
CA ARG A 28 5.60 -4.11 -10.08
C ARG A 28 4.18 -3.68 -9.69
N ILE A 29 3.90 -3.63 -8.40
CA ILE A 29 2.60 -3.27 -7.85
C ILE A 29 2.36 -1.79 -8.15
N SER A 30 1.29 -1.48 -8.87
CA SER A 30 0.92 -0.09 -9.18
C SER A 30 -0.30 0.37 -8.41
N ILE A 31 -1.18 -0.54 -8.01
CA ILE A 31 -2.42 -0.23 -7.29
C ILE A 31 -2.45 -1.10 -6.03
N LEU A 32 -2.72 -0.46 -4.90
CA LEU A 32 -2.96 -1.13 -3.62
C LEU A 32 -4.42 -0.95 -3.23
N LYS A 33 -5.18 -2.04 -3.30
CA LYS A 33 -6.58 -2.08 -2.88
C LYS A 33 -6.68 -2.33 -1.37
N GLU A 34 -7.66 -1.72 -0.74
CA GLU A 34 -8.00 -1.94 0.68
C GLU A 34 -8.27 -3.42 0.99
N SER A 35 -8.95 -4.13 0.08
CA SER A 35 -9.32 -5.54 0.20
C SER A 35 -8.14 -6.48 0.42
N ILE A 36 -6.97 -6.16 -0.11
CA ILE A 36 -5.77 -6.99 0.06
C ILE A 36 -5.36 -7.03 1.54
N LEU A 37 -5.60 -5.94 2.28
CA LEU A 37 -5.15 -5.76 3.66
C LEU A 37 -6.25 -6.09 4.68
N LYS A 38 -7.35 -6.67 4.22
CA LYS A 38 -8.39 -7.20 5.08
C LYS A 38 -7.80 -8.27 6.01
N GLY A 39 -7.97 -8.06 7.32
CA GLY A 39 -7.43 -8.93 8.36
C GLY A 39 -6.12 -8.44 8.98
N PHE A 40 -5.50 -7.36 8.47
CA PHE A 40 -4.32 -6.76 9.08
C PHE A 40 -4.65 -6.17 10.45
N LYS A 41 -3.71 -6.32 11.37
CA LYS A 41 -3.74 -5.81 12.75
C LYS A 41 -2.69 -4.71 12.92
N HIS A 42 -2.77 -3.99 14.03
CA HIS A 42 -1.84 -2.88 14.36
C HIS A 42 -0.37 -3.29 14.42
N SER A 43 -0.07 -4.56 14.71
CA SER A 43 1.28 -5.11 14.69
C SER A 43 1.85 -5.27 13.29
N ASP A 44 1.00 -5.32 12.27
CA ASP A 44 1.39 -5.84 10.97
C ASP A 44 2.08 -4.75 10.14
N MET A 45 3.09 -5.15 9.39
CA MET A 45 3.92 -4.27 8.58
C MET A 45 3.94 -4.70 7.12
N LEU A 46 3.71 -3.74 6.23
CA LEU A 46 3.83 -3.90 4.79
C LEU A 46 4.94 -2.99 4.25
N ASP A 47 5.98 -3.59 3.66
CA ASP A 47 6.99 -2.89 2.88
C ASP A 47 6.71 -3.06 1.39
N ILE A 48 6.50 -1.95 0.68
CA ILE A 48 6.20 -1.88 -0.75
C ILE A 48 7.14 -0.90 -1.49
N TYR A 49 8.32 -0.59 -0.95
CA TYR A 49 9.32 0.20 -1.66
C TYR A 49 9.70 -0.37 -3.04
N ASP A 50 10.24 0.46 -3.93
CA ASP A 50 10.62 0.05 -5.29
C ASP A 50 9.48 -0.60 -6.09
N ASN A 51 8.26 -0.11 -5.92
CA ASN A 51 7.09 -0.44 -6.72
C ASN A 51 6.52 0.83 -7.39
N PRO A 52 5.93 0.74 -8.60
CA PRO A 52 5.34 1.88 -9.30
C PRO A 52 3.97 2.31 -8.72
N ILE A 53 3.89 2.50 -7.40
CA ILE A 53 2.64 2.76 -6.67
C ILE A 53 2.00 4.07 -7.12
N ASN A 54 0.71 3.99 -7.44
CA ASN A 54 -0.14 5.12 -7.78
C ASN A 54 -0.92 5.57 -6.53
N CYS A 55 -0.52 6.70 -5.97
CA CYS A 55 -1.18 7.38 -4.86
C CYS A 55 -2.29 8.34 -5.30
N GLY A 56 -2.95 8.07 -6.43
CA GLY A 56 -4.15 8.79 -6.86
C GLY A 56 -5.39 8.40 -6.04
N CYS A 57 -6.58 8.74 -6.53
CA CYS A 57 -7.85 8.50 -5.82
C CYS A 57 -8.09 7.05 -5.40
N GLU A 58 -7.55 6.07 -6.13
CA GLU A 58 -7.65 4.65 -5.79
C GLU A 58 -6.98 4.30 -4.45
N LEU A 59 -6.04 5.11 -3.96
CA LEU A 59 -5.34 4.92 -2.68
C LEU A 59 -5.93 5.77 -1.55
N GLN A 60 -7.00 6.55 -1.78
CA GLN A 60 -7.56 7.47 -0.77
C GLN A 60 -7.97 6.77 0.54
N TRP A 61 -8.32 5.48 0.48
CA TRP A 61 -8.65 4.69 1.67
C TRP A 61 -7.48 4.61 2.68
N ILE A 62 -6.23 4.84 2.26
CA ILE A 62 -5.05 4.77 3.14
C ILE A 62 -5.09 5.79 4.28
N VAL A 63 -5.79 6.91 4.08
CA VAL A 63 -5.95 7.95 5.12
C VAL A 63 -7.21 7.76 5.97
N GLN A 64 -8.02 6.72 5.69
CA GLN A 64 -9.33 6.48 6.32
C GLN A 64 -9.27 5.43 7.45
N GLY A 65 -8.25 5.48 8.30
CA GLY A 65 -8.20 4.66 9.52
C GLY A 65 -7.49 3.31 9.33
N ILE A 66 -6.30 3.35 8.73
CA ILE A 66 -5.40 2.20 8.77
C ILE A 66 -4.93 1.90 10.19
N ASN A 67 -5.04 0.65 10.59
CA ASN A 67 -4.49 0.12 11.84
C ASN A 67 -3.34 -0.83 11.53
N PHE A 68 -2.39 -0.45 10.68
CA PHE A 68 -1.18 -1.23 10.40
C PHE A 68 -0.06 -0.28 9.94
N ARG A 69 1.17 -0.77 9.89
CA ARG A 69 2.32 0.01 9.40
C ARG A 69 2.53 -0.25 7.92
N ILE A 70 2.60 0.82 7.12
CA ILE A 70 2.97 0.75 5.72
C ILE A 70 4.23 1.57 5.50
N SER A 71 5.11 1.08 4.64
CA SER A 71 6.29 1.79 4.19
C SER A 71 6.41 1.68 2.69
N GLY A 72 6.46 2.83 2.02
CA GLY A 72 6.56 2.89 0.57
C GLY A 72 6.54 4.32 0.06
N GLU A 73 6.77 4.47 -1.23
CA GLU A 73 6.88 5.75 -1.90
C GLU A 73 5.95 5.81 -3.11
N CYS A 74 5.25 6.93 -3.25
CA CYS A 74 4.44 7.22 -4.40
C CYS A 74 5.32 7.41 -5.63
N GLN A 75 5.04 6.67 -6.70
CA GLN A 75 5.67 6.86 -8.01
C GLN A 75 4.76 7.58 -8.99
N LYS A 76 3.44 7.54 -8.72
CA LYS A 76 2.40 8.25 -9.45
C LYS A 76 1.34 8.77 -8.46
N PRO A 77 0.53 9.76 -8.85
CA PRO A 77 0.73 10.65 -9.99
C PRO A 77 1.97 11.55 -9.79
N GLU A 78 2.45 12.22 -10.84
CA GLU A 78 3.72 12.98 -10.80
C GLU A 78 3.74 14.05 -9.68
N PHE A 79 2.58 14.64 -9.35
CA PHE A 79 2.48 15.64 -8.28
C PHE A 79 2.60 15.08 -6.85
N GLN A 80 2.49 13.76 -6.67
CA GLN A 80 2.77 13.09 -5.38
C GLN A 80 4.05 12.24 -5.41
N LYS A 81 4.77 12.22 -6.54
CA LYS A 81 5.94 11.37 -6.71
C LYS A 81 7.02 11.70 -5.67
N GLY A 82 7.62 10.67 -5.08
CA GLY A 82 8.61 10.81 -4.01
C GLY A 82 8.02 10.98 -2.62
N LYS A 83 6.70 11.16 -2.50
CA LYS A 83 6.04 11.26 -1.19
C LYS A 83 5.91 9.87 -0.57
N ARG A 84 6.15 9.79 0.73
CA ARG A 84 5.96 8.56 1.52
C ARG A 84 4.48 8.30 1.73
N ILE A 85 4.06 7.04 1.62
CA ILE A 85 2.66 6.64 1.73
C ILE A 85 2.14 6.90 3.15
N GLU A 86 2.97 6.69 4.16
CA GLU A 86 2.68 6.99 5.56
C GLU A 86 2.50 8.49 5.87
N ASP A 87 2.97 9.38 4.99
CA ASP A 87 2.86 10.84 5.15
C ASP A 87 1.67 11.44 4.37
N LEU A 88 0.89 10.60 3.68
CA LEU A 88 -0.33 11.01 2.97
C LEU A 88 -1.41 11.47 3.95
N ARG A 89 -2.16 12.49 3.53
CA ARG A 89 -3.21 13.15 4.30
C ARG A 89 -4.47 13.28 3.45
N PRO A 90 -5.66 13.45 4.08
CA PRO A 90 -6.90 13.64 3.33
C PRO A 90 -6.83 14.71 2.23
N ASN A 91 -6.14 15.83 2.48
CA ASN A 91 -5.99 16.92 1.50
C ASN A 91 -5.17 16.53 0.26
N ASP A 92 -4.32 15.50 0.33
CA ASP A 92 -3.61 15.01 -0.86
C ASP A 92 -4.55 14.40 -1.90
N PHE A 93 -5.78 14.08 -1.47
CA PHE A 93 -6.87 13.52 -2.26
C PHE A 93 -8.05 14.49 -2.39
N GLU A 94 -7.87 15.80 -2.16
CA GLU A 94 -8.97 16.79 -2.18
C GLU A 94 -9.69 16.89 -3.54
N PHE A 95 -9.03 16.49 -4.62
CA PHE A 95 -9.59 16.47 -5.98
C PHE A 95 -10.12 15.08 -6.41
N CYS A 96 -10.31 14.21 -5.43
CA CYS A 96 -11.08 12.97 -5.50
C CYS A 96 -12.43 13.23 -4.77
#